data_AF-A0A8D9BN60-F1
#
_entry.id   AF-A0A8D9BN60-F1
#
_cell.length_a   1.000
_cell.length_b   1.000
_cell.length_c   1.000
_cell.angle_alpha   90.00
_cell.angle_beta   90.00
_cell.angle_gamma   90.00
#
_symmetry.space_group_name_H-M   'P 1'
#
loop_
_entity.id
_entity.type
_entity.pdbx_description
1 polymer ?
#
loop_
_entity_poly.entity_id
_entity_poly.type
_entity_poly.pdbx_seq_one_letter_code
_entity_poly.pdbx_strand_id
1 'polypeptide(L)'
;RKHDFCFDSILPHRTKYGLTNPGPFVRLHCDCDLEFHRCLKRANTFASVGVGIIYFNILKAKCFKEEYPIVSCLQLRGRSCEKFELDQTKKKKVQWFESPRFPIPTETLFREGDAIAIGMGR
;
A
#
# COMPACT_ATOMS: atom_id res chain seq x y z
N ARG A 1 5.78 -5.31 11.68
CA ARG A 1 7.13 -5.01 12.22
C ARG A 1 8.17 -4.65 11.16
N LYS A 2 8.52 -5.49 10.17
CA LYS A 2 9.52 -5.09 9.14
C LYS A 2 9.12 -3.80 8.40
N HIS A 3 7.82 -3.66 8.09
CA HIS A 3 7.26 -2.45 7.46
C HIS A 3 7.53 -1.16 8.25
N ASP A 4 7.51 -1.23 9.58
CA ASP A 4 7.76 -0.09 10.46
C ASP A 4 9.23 0.37 10.45
N PHE A 5 10.15 -0.52 10.05
CA PHE A 5 11.60 -0.27 9.96
C PHE A 5 12.06 -0.15 8.50
N CYS A 6 11.22 0.44 7.65
CA CYS A 6 11.60 0.70 6.27
C CYS A 6 12.88 1.56 6.19
N PHE A 7 13.73 1.25 5.21
CA PHE A 7 15.01 1.94 5.02
C PHE A 7 14.85 3.41 4.62
N ASP A 8 13.70 3.80 4.07
CA ASP A 8 13.42 5.18 3.71
C ASP A 8 11.95 5.55 3.97
N SER A 9 11.74 6.77 4.46
CA SER A 9 10.43 7.31 4.80
C SER A 9 10.37 8.83 4.68
N ILE A 10 9.15 9.35 4.52
CA ILE A 10 8.79 10.76 4.62
C ILE A 10 7.75 10.88 5.74
N LEU A 11 8.16 11.51 6.84
CA LEU A 11 7.32 11.73 8.02
C LEU A 11 6.09 12.60 7.69
N PRO A 12 5.02 12.54 8.52
CA PRO A 12 3.85 13.41 8.38
C PRO A 12 4.23 14.88 8.24
N HIS A 13 3.63 15.58 7.27
CA HIS A 13 3.85 17.01 7.01
C HIS A 13 5.31 17.42 6.72
N ARG A 14 6.18 16.47 6.39
CA ARG A 14 7.58 16.74 6.01
C ARG A 14 7.76 16.63 4.50
N THR A 15 8.79 17.33 4.02
CA THR A 15 9.24 17.31 2.63
C THR A 15 10.59 16.60 2.53
N LYS A 16 10.71 15.69 1.56
CA LYS A 16 11.96 15.01 1.20
C LYS A 16 11.95 14.76 -0.31
N TYR A 17 13.11 14.90 -0.97
CA TYR A 17 13.24 14.74 -2.44
C TYR A 17 12.30 15.64 -3.26
N GLY A 18 11.89 16.80 -2.71
CA GLY A 18 10.88 17.67 -3.32
C GLY A 18 9.45 17.15 -3.24
N LEU A 19 9.20 16.03 -2.56
CA LEU A 19 7.86 15.51 -2.27
C LEU A 19 7.44 15.87 -0.85
N THR A 20 6.27 16.49 -0.71
CA THR A 20 5.66 16.76 0.60
C THR A 20 4.64 15.68 0.92
N ASN A 21 4.72 15.09 2.12
CA ASN A 21 3.69 14.20 2.64
C ASN A 21 2.57 15.04 3.28
N PRO A 22 1.38 15.17 2.67
CA PRO A 22 0.30 15.98 3.23
C PRO A 22 -0.49 15.25 4.33
N GLY A 23 -0.28 13.94 4.49
CA GLY A 23 -1.07 13.10 5.37
C GLY A 23 -0.53 13.03 6.80
N PRO A 24 -1.36 12.55 7.74
CA PRO A 24 -0.99 12.39 9.15
C PRO A 24 -0.14 11.13 9.42
N PHE A 25 0.05 10.27 8.42
CA PHE A 25 0.79 9.01 8.52
C PHE A 25 2.09 9.07 7.75
N VAL A 26 3.09 8.31 8.20
CA VAL A 26 4.37 8.16 7.48
C VAL A 26 4.13 7.58 6.09
N ARG A 27 4.89 8.07 5.11
CA ARG A 27 4.95 7.50 3.75
C ARG A 27 6.27 6.78 3.61
N LEU A 28 6.25 5.57 3.06
CA LEU A 28 7.43 4.72 2.94
C LEU A 28 7.86 4.53 1.49
N HIS A 29 9.07 4.01 1.29
CA HIS A 29 9.52 3.59 -0.03
C HIS A 29 8.62 2.48 -0.58
N CYS A 30 8.34 2.50 -1.90
CA CYS A 30 7.42 1.54 -2.53
C CYS A 30 7.83 0.06 -2.34
N ASP A 31 9.11 -0.23 -2.23
CA ASP A 31 9.59 -1.59 -1.97
C ASP A 31 9.15 -2.12 -0.60
N CYS A 32 9.10 -1.26 0.42
CA CYS A 32 8.63 -1.63 1.75
C CYS A 32 7.13 -1.93 1.75
N ASP A 33 6.34 -1.12 1.05
CA ASP A 33 4.90 -1.35 0.86
C ASP A 33 4.64 -2.64 0.07
N LEU A 34 5.42 -2.90 -0.99
CA LEU A 34 5.30 -4.11 -1.80
C LEU A 34 5.69 -5.37 -1.02
N GLU A 35 6.73 -5.31 -0.20
CA GLU A 35 7.11 -6.41 0.68
C GLU A 35 6.03 -6.65 1.75
N PHE A 36 5.48 -5.59 2.33
CA PHE A 36 4.39 -5.68 3.30
C PHE A 36 3.15 -6.33 2.69
N HIS A 37 2.77 -5.93 1.47
CA HIS A 37 1.69 -6.56 0.70
C HIS A 37 1.91 -8.07 0.54
N ARG A 38 3.11 -8.47 0.07
CA ARG A 38 3.46 -9.89 -0.08
C ARG A 38 3.48 -10.64 1.26
N CYS A 39 3.89 -9.98 2.34
CA CYS A 39 3.89 -10.56 3.69
C CYS A 39 2.46 -10.88 4.13
N LEU A 40 1.56 -9.90 4.05
CA LEU A 40 0.15 -10.07 4.42
C LEU A 40 -0.56 -11.13 3.57
N LYS A 41 -0.27 -11.15 2.25
CA LYS A 41 -0.79 -12.18 1.33
C LYS A 41 -0.31 -13.58 1.71
N ARG A 42 0.96 -13.74 2.08
CA ARG A 42 1.51 -15.04 2.50
C ARG A 42 0.98 -15.50 3.84
N ALA A 43 0.77 -14.58 4.78
CA ALA A 43 0.20 -14.90 6.09
C ALA A 43 -1.24 -15.44 5.97
N ASN A 44 -2.05 -14.85 5.08
CA ASN A 44 -3.39 -15.32 4.71
C ASN A 44 -4.30 -15.68 5.90
N THR A 45 -4.26 -14.87 6.97
CA THR A 45 -5.16 -14.97 8.13
C THR A 45 -6.24 -13.90 8.02
N PHE A 46 -7.36 -14.05 8.74
CA PHE A 46 -8.41 -13.03 8.79
C PHE A 46 -7.83 -11.64 9.15
N ALA A 47 -6.97 -11.59 10.16
CA ALA A 47 -6.28 -10.36 10.56
C ALA A 47 -5.37 -9.80 9.47
N SER A 48 -4.56 -10.63 8.79
CA SER A 48 -3.66 -10.13 7.74
C SER A 48 -4.42 -9.63 6.51
N VAL A 49 -5.53 -10.27 6.17
CA VAL A 49 -6.44 -9.82 5.10
C VAL A 49 -7.10 -8.49 5.49
N GLY A 50 -7.62 -8.37 6.72
CA GLY A 50 -8.20 -7.12 7.22
C GLY A 50 -7.22 -5.95 7.16
N VAL A 51 -5.99 -6.15 7.65
CA VAL A 51 -4.92 -5.14 7.57
C VAL A 51 -4.60 -4.79 6.11
N GLY A 52 -4.51 -5.78 5.22
CA GLY A 52 -4.25 -5.56 3.80
C GLY A 52 -5.33 -4.72 3.12
N ILE A 53 -6.61 -5.01 3.40
CA ILE A 53 -7.75 -4.24 2.86
C ILE A 53 -7.71 -2.81 3.39
N ILE A 54 -7.57 -2.61 4.70
CA ILE A 54 -7.55 -1.27 5.29
C ILE A 54 -6.40 -0.45 4.71
N TYR A 55 -5.18 -0.98 4.69
CA TYR A 55 -4.00 -0.24 4.26
C TYR A 55 -4.00 0.06 2.73
N PHE A 56 -4.20 -0.96 1.89
CA PHE A 56 -4.02 -0.83 0.44
C PHE A 56 -5.30 -0.44 -0.32
N ASN A 57 -6.49 -0.74 0.22
CA ASN A 57 -7.75 -0.51 -0.50
C ASN A 57 -8.56 0.67 0.05
N ILE A 58 -8.56 0.87 1.38
CA ILE A 58 -9.34 1.94 2.04
C ILE A 58 -8.49 3.21 2.17
N LEU A 59 -7.35 3.13 2.88
CA LEU A 59 -6.48 4.27 3.11
C LEU A 59 -5.76 4.73 1.84
N LYS A 60 -5.48 3.79 0.92
CA LYS A 60 -4.80 4.03 -0.37
C LYS A 60 -3.56 4.90 -0.18
N ALA A 61 -2.74 4.51 0.80
CA ALA A 61 -1.48 5.17 1.07
C ALA A 61 -0.62 5.16 -0.20
N LYS A 62 -0.14 6.34 -0.63
CA LYS A 62 0.87 6.43 -1.68
C LYS A 62 2.23 6.07 -1.10
N CYS A 63 3.08 5.48 -1.92
CA CYS A 63 4.49 5.25 -1.62
C CYS A 63 5.35 6.11 -2.55
N PHE A 64 6.64 6.23 -2.27
CA PHE A 64 7.56 6.93 -3.16
C PHE A 64 8.69 6.02 -3.64
N LYS A 65 9.19 6.27 -4.85
CA LYS A 65 10.41 5.64 -5.40
C LYS A 65 11.01 6.49 -6.49
N GLU A 66 12.28 6.25 -6.80
CA GLU A 66 12.95 6.84 -7.95
C GLU A 66 12.55 6.10 -9.23
N GLU A 67 12.01 6.84 -10.20
CA GLU A 67 11.56 6.29 -11.48
C GLU A 67 11.57 7.36 -12.57
N TYR A 68 11.51 6.94 -13.83
CA TYR A 68 11.29 7.84 -14.97
C TYR A 68 10.02 8.70 -14.79
N PRO A 69 10.00 9.95 -15.30
CA PRO A 69 8.83 10.83 -15.17
C PRO A 69 7.56 10.20 -15.73
N ILE A 70 6.47 10.27 -14.95
CA ILE A 70 5.15 9.81 -15.40
C ILE A 70 4.61 10.75 -16.48
N VAL A 71 4.21 10.18 -17.62
CA VAL A 71 3.57 10.88 -18.74
C VAL A 71 2.05 10.80 -18.59
N SER A 72 1.53 9.59 -18.45
CA SER A 72 0.10 9.33 -18.43
C SER A 72 -0.23 8.08 -17.59
N CYS A 73 -1.51 7.90 -17.28
CA CYS A 73 -2.02 6.67 -16.70
C CYS A 73 -2.54 5.75 -17.81
N LEU A 74 -1.95 4.55 -17.93
CA LEU A 74 -2.35 3.54 -18.91
C LEU A 74 -3.52 2.68 -18.41
N GLN A 75 -3.65 2.51 -17.09
CA GLN A 75 -4.68 1.67 -16.50
C GLN A 75 -5.25 2.29 -15.23
N LEU A 76 -6.46 2.84 -15.34
CA LEU A 76 -7.22 3.36 -14.21
C LEU A 76 -8.07 2.25 -13.58
N ARG A 77 -8.16 2.26 -12.25
CA ARG A 77 -9.15 1.47 -11.52
C ARG A 77 -9.72 2.32 -10.39
N GLY A 78 -10.96 2.76 -10.58
CA GLY A 78 -11.56 3.82 -9.76
C GLY A 78 -10.78 5.13 -9.92
N ARG A 79 -10.36 5.72 -8.81
CA ARG A 79 -9.56 6.97 -8.78
C ARG A 79 -8.04 6.76 -8.74
N SER A 80 -7.57 5.51 -8.75
CA SER A 80 -6.14 5.17 -8.66
C SER A 80 -5.63 4.65 -9.99
N CYS A 81 -4.39 5.00 -10.33
CA CYS A 81 -3.69 4.49 -11.50
C CYS A 81 -2.85 3.26 -11.14
N GLU A 82 -3.03 2.16 -11.87
CA GLU A 82 -2.31 0.89 -11.65
C GLU A 82 -1.10 0.71 -12.59
N LYS A 83 -1.12 1.33 -13.78
CA LYS A 83 0.00 1.31 -14.73
C LYS A 83 0.24 2.69 -15.32
N PHE A 84 1.51 3.06 -15.42
CA PHE A 84 1.94 4.37 -15.86
C PHE A 84 2.72 4.25 -17.18
N GLU A 85 2.51 5.23 -18.05
CA GLU A 85 3.43 5.52 -19.15
C GLU A 85 4.56 6.38 -18.61
N LEU A 86 5.80 6.04 -18.93
CA LEU A 86 6.99 6.68 -18.39
C LEU A 86 7.87 7.24 -19.51
N ASP A 87 8.37 8.46 -19.31
CA ASP A 87 9.30 9.10 -20.23
C ASP A 87 10.74 8.64 -19.95
N GLN A 88 11.17 7.59 -20.65
CA GLN A 88 12.50 7.01 -20.49
C GLN A 88 13.63 7.89 -21.06
N THR A 89 13.30 8.96 -21.79
CA THR A 89 14.31 9.89 -22.33
C THR A 89 14.83 10.87 -21.28
N LYS A 90 14.10 11.03 -20.17
CA LYS A 90 14.43 11.93 -19.08
C LYS A 90 15.14 11.21 -17.95
N LYS A 91 15.85 11.98 -17.11
CA LYS A 91 16.43 11.46 -15.87
C LYS A 91 15.34 11.04 -14.91
N LYS A 92 15.60 9.97 -14.15
CA LYS A 92 14.71 9.53 -13.08
C LYS A 92 14.60 10.59 -11.99
N LYS A 93 13.46 10.59 -11.31
CA LYS A 93 13.18 11.44 -10.15
C LYS A 93 12.28 10.71 -9.17
N VAL A 94 12.35 11.08 -7.90
CA VAL A 94 11.47 10.52 -6.87
C VAL A 94 10.05 11.03 -7.09
N GLN A 95 9.09 10.12 -7.18
CA GLN A 95 7.68 10.43 -7.45
C GLN A 95 6.76 9.59 -6.57
N TRP A 96 5.51 10.04 -6.43
CA TRP A 96 4.46 9.28 -5.75
C TRP A 96 3.88 8.20 -6.67
N PHE A 97 3.70 7.01 -6.10
CA PHE A 97 3.03 5.88 -6.76
C PHE A 97 1.91 5.34 -5.88
N GLU A 98 0.90 4.77 -6.53
CA GLU A 98 -0.16 4.04 -5.84
C GLU A 98 0.36 2.63 -5.51
N SER A 99 0.17 2.17 -4.27
CA SER A 99 0.49 0.80 -3.91
C SER A 99 -0.53 -0.18 -4.53
N PRO A 100 -0.12 -1.41 -4.90
CA PRO A 100 -1.03 -2.38 -5.48
C PRO A 100 -2.20 -2.70 -4.54
N ARG A 101 -3.40 -2.82 -5.08
CA ARG A 101 -4.57 -3.23 -4.28
C ARG A 101 -4.35 -4.59 -3.63
N PHE A 102 -4.85 -4.74 -2.42
CA PHE A 102 -4.90 -6.03 -1.75
C PHE A 102 -6.06 -6.86 -2.32
N PRO A 103 -5.84 -8.15 -2.66
CA PRO A 103 -6.93 -9.01 -3.10
C PRO A 103 -7.96 -9.17 -1.96
N ILE A 104 -9.23 -9.29 -2.31
CA ILE A 104 -10.31 -9.61 -1.37
C ILE A 104 -10.68 -11.07 -1.65
N PRO A 105 -10.11 -12.05 -0.94
CA PRO A 105 -10.44 -13.45 -1.18
C PRO A 105 -11.78 -13.76 -0.53
N THR A 106 -12.70 -14.32 -1.31
CA THR A 106 -14.01 -14.79 -0.82
C THR A 106 -13.85 -15.84 0.27
N GLU A 107 -12.86 -16.72 0.16
CA GLU A 107 -12.60 -17.82 1.10
C GLU A 107 -12.21 -17.38 2.52
N THR A 108 -11.46 -16.28 2.68
CA THR A 108 -11.04 -15.77 4.00
C THR A 108 -12.08 -14.88 4.67
N LEU A 109 -13.03 -14.29 3.92
CA LEU A 109 -14.12 -13.51 4.49
C LEU A 109 -15.22 -14.41 5.10
N PHE A 110 -15.32 -15.67 4.64
CA PHE A 110 -16.34 -16.64 5.07
C PHE A 110 -15.75 -17.90 5.72
N ARG A 111 -14.53 -17.84 6.25
CA ARG A 111 -13.96 -18.99 6.98
C ARG A 111 -14.69 -19.16 8.32
N GLU A 112 -15.54 -20.17 8.41
CA GLU A 112 -16.35 -20.55 9.59
C GLU A 112 -15.52 -20.85 10.87
N GLY A 113 -14.19 -20.85 10.80
CA GLY A 113 -13.29 -21.19 11.91
C GLY A 113 -12.77 -20.03 12.76
N ASP A 114 -12.96 -18.76 12.34
CA ASP A 114 -12.40 -17.58 13.03
C ASP A 114 -13.47 -16.74 13.74
N ALA A 115 -14.69 -17.28 13.92
CA ALA A 115 -15.71 -16.63 14.72
C ALA A 115 -15.18 -16.41 16.14
N ILE A 116 -15.01 -15.14 16.52
CA ILE A 116 -14.82 -14.72 17.91
C ILE A 116 -15.95 -15.39 18.71
N ALA A 117 -15.59 -16.29 19.62
CA ALA A 117 -16.51 -16.80 20.62
C ALA A 117 -16.93 -15.61 21.49
N ILE A 118 -17.98 -14.89 21.07
CA ILE A 118 -18.73 -14.00 21.94
C ILE A 118 -19.49 -14.95 22.85
N GLY A 119 -18.85 -15.30 23.96
CA GLY A 119 -19.46 -16.06 25.03
C GLY A 119 -20.69 -15.31 25.52
N MET A 120 -21.87 -15.75 25.11
CA MET A 120 -23.07 -15.51 25.89
C MET A 120 -22.99 -16.46 27.07
N GLY A 121 -22.52 -15.92 28.20
CA GLY A 121 -22.65 -16.53 29.51
C GLY A 121 -24.12 -16.85 29.80
N ARG A 122 -24.30 -17.92 30.58
CA ARG A 122 -25.58 -18.47 31.03
C ARG A 122 -26.51 -17.42 31.63
#